data_AF-A0A969NE41-F1
#
_entry.id   AF-A0A969NE41-F1
#
_cell.length_a   1.000
_cell.length_b   1.000
_cell.length_c   1.000
_cell.angle_alpha   90.00
_cell.angle_beta   90.00
_cell.angle_gamma   90.00
#
_symmetry.space_group_name_H-M   'P 1'
#
loop_
_entity.id
_entity.type
_entity.pdbx_description
1 polymer ?
#
loop_
_entity_poly.entity_id
_entity_poly.type
_entity_poly.pdbx_seq_one_letter_code
_entity_poly.pdbx_strand_id
1 'polypeptide(L)'
;MYVLAATFLIIDAFLFFLATPILKTYLQNKIYERTEGLFSIDFERISIELSTRRLAIKGFELTSDTAVYNQLLEKGEVKAALYNISCNSIELWGASAYRLFTKGKLTAKELRLVDPVIELKKLPNKDSLREESRDFVHEDLYPAVSKYLNEVRIKQIFLKNGNFLLNINKDSLTKTTHLGYVSVHLFDFLLNKQQFESNNKLFYANDLQLFITDYKVSLSDKIHFIKADTIEISTKSSKLVAKNVGMQPINKSNEFLNSIDRNYFKISAPVIRLRNFNIHELYFKNDIKIGQINISSPVVKVVNKLKASKTKKTHV
;
A
#
# COMPACT_ATOMS: atom_id res chain seq x y z
N MET A 1 -5.76 47.22 9.67
CA MET A 1 -4.90 46.02 9.83
C MET A 1 -5.36 45.14 11.00
N TYR A 2 -5.52 45.67 12.21
CA TYR A 2 -5.92 44.89 13.40
C TYR A 2 -7.30 44.20 13.31
N VAL A 3 -8.31 44.84 12.70
CA VAL A 3 -9.67 44.27 12.57
C VAL A 3 -9.69 43.03 11.65
N LEU A 4 -8.89 43.04 10.57
CA LEU A 4 -8.72 41.92 9.65
C LEU A 4 -7.97 40.74 10.31
N ALA A 5 -6.94 41.03 11.09
CA ALA A 5 -6.22 40.02 11.86
C ALA A 5 -7.12 39.39 12.93
N ALA A 6 -7.91 40.21 13.64
CA ALA A 6 -8.85 39.72 14.65
C ALA A 6 -9.97 38.86 14.05
N THR A 7 -10.56 39.27 12.93
CA THR A 7 -11.58 38.46 12.23
C THR A 7 -11.01 37.14 11.73
N PHE A 8 -9.79 37.14 11.18
CA PHE A 8 -9.12 35.91 10.78
C PHE A 8 -8.89 34.95 11.95
N LEU A 9 -8.42 35.47 13.09
CA LEU A 9 -8.23 34.68 14.32
C LEU A 9 -9.55 34.12 14.87
N ILE A 10 -10.64 34.89 14.80
CA ILE A 10 -11.98 34.42 15.20
C ILE A 10 -12.45 33.28 14.30
N ILE A 11 -12.25 33.39 12.98
CA ILE A 11 -12.61 32.33 12.03
C ILE A 11 -11.75 31.08 12.24
N ASP A 12 -10.44 31.23 12.40
CA ASP A 12 -9.54 30.10 12.68
C ASP A 12 -9.92 29.43 14.01
N ALA A 13 -10.21 30.20 15.07
CA ALA A 13 -10.69 29.65 16.33
C ALA A 13 -12.04 28.94 16.17
N PHE A 14 -12.99 29.52 15.43
CA PHE A 14 -14.28 28.91 15.14
C PHE A 14 -14.12 27.57 14.41
N LEU A 15 -13.28 27.54 13.35
CA LEU A 15 -12.98 26.32 12.62
C LEU A 15 -12.30 25.28 13.51
N PHE A 16 -11.38 25.70 14.38
CA PHE A 16 -10.70 24.80 15.31
C PHE A 16 -11.68 24.10 16.26
N PHE A 17 -12.66 24.82 16.82
CA PHE A 17 -13.60 24.24 17.79
C PHE A 17 -14.77 23.48 17.14
N LEU A 18 -15.31 23.96 16.02
CA LEU A 18 -16.57 23.46 15.47
C LEU A 18 -16.42 22.57 14.24
N ALA A 19 -15.27 22.55 13.57
CA ALA A 19 -15.10 21.73 12.37
C ALA A 19 -15.23 20.23 12.68
N THR A 20 -14.74 19.77 13.83
CA THR A 20 -14.76 18.34 14.18
C THR A 20 -16.18 17.76 14.26
N PRO A 21 -17.09 18.21 15.13
CA PRO A 21 -18.42 17.61 15.23
C PRO A 21 -19.21 17.71 13.91
N ILE A 22 -19.09 18.82 13.19
CA ILE A 22 -19.83 19.05 11.93
C ILE A 22 -19.32 18.13 10.82
N LEU A 23 -18.00 18.15 10.57
CA LEU A 23 -17.42 17.38 9.47
C LEU A 23 -17.38 15.89 9.77
N LYS A 24 -17.27 15.49 11.04
CA LYS A 24 -17.33 14.07 11.44
C LYS A 24 -18.67 13.46 11.06
N THR A 25 -19.77 14.04 11.52
CA THR A 25 -21.13 13.57 11.18
C THR A 25 -21.37 13.60 9.68
N TYR A 26 -20.96 14.67 8.98
CA TYR A 26 -21.13 14.78 7.54
C TYR A 26 -20.38 13.67 6.78
N LEU A 27 -19.10 13.46 7.08
CA LEU A 27 -18.28 12.47 6.38
C LEU A 27 -18.70 11.04 6.71
N GLN A 28 -19.06 10.75 7.96
CA GLN A 28 -19.59 9.45 8.38
C GLN A 28 -20.84 9.07 7.61
N ASN A 29 -21.85 9.94 7.59
CA ASN A 29 -23.09 9.71 6.85
C ASN A 29 -22.82 9.55 5.35
N LYS A 30 -21.95 10.40 4.77
CA LYS A 30 -21.63 10.33 3.34
C LYS A 30 -20.95 9.02 2.95
N ILE A 31 -20.05 8.50 3.77
CA ILE A 31 -19.38 7.23 3.48
C ILE A 31 -20.34 6.05 3.69
N TYR A 32 -21.12 6.05 4.77
CA TYR A 32 -22.09 5.01 5.04
C TYR A 32 -23.13 4.90 3.90
N GLU A 33 -23.74 6.03 3.50
CA GLU A 33 -24.70 6.11 2.39
C GLU A 33 -24.08 5.62 1.06
N ARG A 34 -22.82 5.98 0.78
CA ARG A 34 -22.17 5.67 -0.50
C ARG A 34 -21.70 4.25 -0.63
N THR A 35 -21.39 3.63 0.49
CA THR A 35 -20.87 2.27 0.53
C THR A 35 -21.95 1.28 0.94
N GLU A 36 -23.20 1.74 1.11
CA GLU A 36 -24.35 0.95 1.55
C GLU A 36 -24.04 0.21 2.87
N GLY A 37 -23.34 0.89 3.77
CA GLY A 37 -22.87 0.36 5.04
C GLY A 37 -21.61 -0.53 4.97
N LEU A 38 -21.04 -0.79 3.80
CA LEU A 38 -19.84 -1.61 3.65
C LEU A 38 -18.64 -1.00 4.39
N PHE A 39 -18.52 0.33 4.39
CA PHE A 39 -17.47 1.04 5.10
C PHE A 39 -18.05 2.07 6.05
N SER A 40 -17.37 2.23 7.18
CA SER A 40 -17.58 3.29 8.16
C SER A 40 -16.26 3.97 8.46
N ILE A 41 -16.30 5.27 8.75
CA ILE A 41 -15.11 6.00 9.19
C ILE A 41 -15.29 6.53 10.60
N ASP A 42 -14.16 6.75 11.27
CA ASP A 42 -14.08 7.56 12.46
C ASP A 42 -12.80 8.41 12.47
N PHE A 43 -12.77 9.45 13.29
CA PHE A 43 -11.56 10.20 13.60
C PHE A 43 -11.70 11.01 14.88
N GLU A 44 -10.56 11.29 15.53
CA GLU A 44 -10.49 12.07 16.76
C GLU A 44 -10.75 13.55 16.52
N ARG A 45 -10.11 14.11 15.49
CA ARG A 45 -10.13 15.54 15.22
C ARG A 45 -9.87 15.85 13.76
N ILE A 46 -10.55 16.88 13.26
CA ILE A 46 -10.20 17.56 12.02
C ILE A 46 -9.84 19.02 12.35
N SER A 47 -8.79 19.52 11.72
CA SER A 47 -8.29 20.88 11.91
C SER A 47 -8.05 21.53 10.56
N ILE A 48 -8.44 22.80 10.46
CA ILE A 48 -8.29 23.63 9.26
C ILE A 48 -7.49 24.85 9.69
N GLU A 49 -6.35 25.06 9.05
CA GLU A 49 -5.52 26.25 9.24
C GLU A 49 -5.53 27.04 7.94
N LEU A 50 -6.14 28.22 7.97
CA LEU A 50 -6.33 29.02 6.76
C LEU A 50 -5.01 29.64 6.26
N SER A 51 -4.11 29.99 7.16
CA SER A 51 -2.82 30.65 6.85
C SER A 51 -1.88 29.75 6.03
N THR A 52 -1.76 28.49 6.45
CA THR A 52 -0.97 27.45 5.78
C THR A 52 -1.79 26.70 4.72
N ARG A 53 -3.10 26.95 4.65
CA ARG A 53 -4.07 26.19 3.85
C ARG A 53 -3.95 24.70 4.11
N ARG A 54 -3.84 24.35 5.39
CA ARG A 54 -3.67 22.99 5.87
C ARG A 54 -5.01 22.43 6.35
N LEU A 55 -5.32 21.22 5.92
CA LEU A 55 -6.37 20.38 6.49
C LEU A 55 -5.68 19.18 7.12
N ALA A 56 -5.93 18.89 8.38
CA ALA A 56 -5.36 17.72 9.05
C ALA A 56 -6.43 16.94 9.81
N ILE A 57 -6.48 15.64 9.58
CA ILE A 57 -7.29 14.67 10.32
C ILE A 57 -6.34 13.88 11.23
N LYS A 58 -6.69 13.70 12.50
CA LYS A 58 -5.95 12.89 13.48
C LYS A 58 -6.75 11.66 13.91
N GLY A 59 -6.04 10.55 14.10
CA GLY A 59 -6.61 9.27 14.53
C GLY A 59 -7.68 8.78 13.56
N PHE A 60 -7.40 8.81 12.26
CA PHE A 60 -8.36 8.38 11.24
C PHE A 60 -8.49 6.86 11.24
N GLU A 61 -9.73 6.38 11.17
CA GLU A 61 -10.07 4.97 11.02
C GLU A 61 -11.10 4.78 9.92
N LEU A 62 -10.90 3.75 9.11
CA LEU A 62 -11.83 3.21 8.13
C LEU A 62 -11.98 1.73 8.44
N THR A 63 -13.20 1.33 8.76
CA THR A 63 -13.53 -0.05 9.09
C THR A 63 -14.53 -0.60 8.09
N SER A 64 -14.37 -1.88 7.78
CA SER A 64 -15.20 -2.59 6.81
C SER A 64 -16.15 -3.59 7.50
N ASP A 65 -17.39 -3.69 7.03
CA ASP A 65 -18.36 -4.70 7.48
C ASP A 65 -18.29 -5.97 6.61
N THR A 66 -17.89 -7.09 7.21
CA THR A 66 -17.75 -8.37 6.49
C THR A 66 -19.09 -9.03 6.18
N ALA A 67 -20.13 -8.79 6.99
CA ALA A 67 -21.46 -9.34 6.74
C ALA A 67 -22.10 -8.67 5.53
N VAL A 68 -22.04 -7.33 5.47
CA VAL A 68 -22.50 -6.56 4.29
C VAL A 68 -21.73 -6.96 3.05
N TYR A 69 -20.41 -7.13 3.14
CA TYR A 69 -19.59 -7.60 2.02
C TYR A 69 -20.04 -8.96 1.49
N ASN A 70 -20.32 -9.92 2.37
CA ASN A 70 -20.77 -11.26 1.96
C ASN A 70 -22.16 -11.21 1.29
N GLN A 71 -23.07 -10.35 1.76
CA GLN A 71 -24.38 -10.15 1.12
C GLN A 71 -24.25 -9.55 -0.28
N LEU A 72 -23.37 -8.56 -0.47
CA LEU A 72 -23.08 -8.00 -1.80
C LEU A 72 -22.43 -9.05 -2.71
N LEU A 73 -21.60 -9.94 -2.14
CA LEU A 73 -20.91 -10.99 -2.88
C LEU A 73 -21.91 -11.99 -3.47
N GLU A 74 -22.90 -12.41 -2.66
CA GLU A 74 -23.98 -13.31 -3.09
C GLU A 74 -24.84 -12.70 -4.21
N LYS A 75 -25.01 -11.37 -4.22
CA LYS A 75 -25.74 -10.64 -5.28
C LYS A 75 -24.91 -10.41 -6.56
N GLY A 76 -23.62 -10.73 -6.55
CA GLY A 76 -22.72 -10.43 -7.67
C GLY A 76 -22.40 -8.94 -7.84
N GLU A 77 -22.61 -8.13 -6.81
CA GLU A 77 -22.48 -6.67 -6.87
C GLU A 77 -21.13 -6.16 -6.32
N VAL A 78 -20.28 -7.03 -5.78
CA VAL A 78 -18.97 -6.65 -5.20
C VAL A 78 -17.98 -6.26 -6.30
N LYS A 79 -17.61 -4.98 -6.29
CA LYS A 79 -16.56 -4.41 -7.15
C LYS A 79 -15.28 -4.04 -6.39
N ALA A 80 -15.40 -3.76 -5.09
CA ALA A 80 -14.31 -3.25 -4.28
C ALA A 80 -13.63 -4.35 -3.44
N ALA A 81 -12.36 -4.11 -3.08
CA ALA A 81 -11.68 -4.92 -2.09
C ALA A 81 -12.21 -4.62 -0.66
N LEU A 82 -12.08 -5.59 0.24
CA LEU A 82 -12.39 -5.40 1.66
C LEU A 82 -11.10 -5.08 2.42
N TYR A 83 -11.02 -3.88 2.99
CA TYR A 83 -9.85 -3.44 3.74
C TYR A 83 -10.20 -2.54 4.93
N ASN A 84 -9.35 -2.55 5.94
CA ASN A 84 -9.35 -1.54 7.00
C ASN A 84 -8.16 -0.60 6.80
N ILE A 85 -8.32 0.66 7.16
CA ILE A 85 -7.23 1.65 7.18
C ILE A 85 -7.29 2.37 8.52
N SER A 86 -6.18 2.41 9.25
CA SER A 86 -6.00 3.38 10.33
C SER A 86 -4.80 4.27 10.02
N CYS A 87 -4.80 5.50 10.50
CA CYS A 87 -3.73 6.45 10.24
C CYS A 87 -3.65 7.47 11.38
N ASN A 88 -2.46 7.66 11.94
CA ASN A 88 -2.23 8.63 13.02
C ASN A 88 -2.58 10.05 12.56
N SER A 89 -2.18 10.42 11.34
CA SER A 89 -2.56 11.69 10.75
C SER A 89 -2.58 11.69 9.24
N ILE A 90 -3.63 12.32 8.67
CA ILE A 90 -3.74 12.65 7.25
C ILE A 90 -3.68 14.17 7.14
N GLU A 91 -2.66 14.70 6.47
CA GLU A 91 -2.44 16.14 6.32
C GLU A 91 -2.40 16.54 4.84
N LEU A 92 -3.23 17.50 4.46
CA LEU A 92 -3.29 18.07 3.12
C LEU A 92 -2.85 19.54 3.18
N TRP A 93 -1.80 19.89 2.45
CA TRP A 93 -1.18 21.21 2.49
C TRP A 93 -1.35 21.98 1.18
N GLY A 94 -1.59 23.29 1.28
CA GLY A 94 -1.73 24.17 0.13
C GLY A 94 -2.97 23.86 -0.72
N ALA A 95 -4.02 23.31 -0.11
CA ALA A 95 -5.25 22.95 -0.80
C ALA A 95 -5.98 24.19 -1.32
N SER A 96 -6.48 24.15 -2.55
CA SER A 96 -7.15 25.27 -3.20
C SER A 96 -8.67 25.21 -3.04
N ALA A 97 -9.19 25.73 -1.92
CA ALA A 97 -10.62 25.83 -1.64
C ALA A 97 -11.42 26.45 -2.79
N TYR A 98 -10.95 27.57 -3.35
CA TYR A 98 -11.62 28.22 -4.50
C TYR A 98 -11.85 27.27 -5.68
N ARG A 99 -10.82 26.51 -6.09
CA ARG A 99 -10.92 25.54 -7.20
C ARG A 99 -11.78 24.33 -6.84
N LEU A 100 -11.74 23.91 -5.58
CA LEU A 100 -12.57 22.82 -5.08
C LEU A 100 -14.06 23.19 -5.20
N PHE A 101 -14.46 24.34 -4.66
CA PHE A 101 -15.87 24.77 -4.63
C PHE A 101 -16.41 25.27 -5.97
N THR A 102 -15.59 25.95 -6.79
CA THR A 102 -16.07 26.54 -8.06
C THR A 102 -15.92 25.61 -9.26
N LYS A 103 -14.98 24.66 -9.23
CA LYS A 103 -14.64 23.82 -10.40
C LYS A 103 -14.73 22.32 -10.11
N GLY A 104 -15.00 21.92 -8.86
CA GLY A 104 -14.90 20.52 -8.44
C GLY A 104 -13.48 19.96 -8.61
N LYS A 105 -12.45 20.80 -8.48
CA LYS A 105 -11.04 20.39 -8.67
C LYS A 105 -10.26 20.50 -7.38
N LEU A 106 -9.80 19.37 -6.85
CA LEU A 106 -8.91 19.34 -5.70
C LEU A 106 -7.47 19.53 -6.19
N THR A 107 -6.87 20.69 -5.88
CA THR A 107 -5.44 20.94 -6.12
C THR A 107 -4.73 21.20 -4.80
N ALA A 108 -3.64 20.48 -4.53
CA ALA A 108 -2.82 20.65 -3.32
C ALA A 108 -1.32 20.54 -3.62
N LYS A 109 -0.50 21.06 -2.71
CA LYS A 109 0.97 20.92 -2.78
C LYS A 109 1.41 19.56 -2.25
N GLU A 110 0.83 19.12 -1.14
CA GLU A 110 1.26 17.91 -0.47
C GLU A 110 0.07 17.21 0.20
N LEU A 111 0.06 15.88 0.15
CA LEU A 111 -0.74 15.01 1.01
C LEU A 111 0.20 14.10 1.78
N ARG A 112 0.06 14.03 3.10
CA ARG A 112 0.91 13.23 3.98
C ARG A 112 0.06 12.31 4.83
N LEU A 113 0.33 11.01 4.78
CA LEU A 113 -0.24 9.99 5.65
C LEU A 113 0.87 9.49 6.57
N VAL A 114 0.66 9.59 7.88
CA VAL A 114 1.67 9.25 8.90
C VAL A 114 1.27 7.98 9.63
N ASP A 115 2.18 7.00 9.62
CA ASP A 115 2.04 5.68 10.22
C ASP A 115 0.71 4.98 9.86
N PRO A 116 0.31 4.92 8.56
CA PRO A 116 -0.92 4.24 8.20
C PRO A 116 -0.78 2.72 8.35
N VAL A 117 -1.78 2.08 8.92
CA VAL A 117 -1.92 0.63 8.92
C VAL A 117 -3.02 0.27 7.93
N ILE A 118 -2.68 -0.53 6.92
CA ILE A 118 -3.61 -0.96 5.88
C ILE A 118 -3.74 -2.48 5.97
N GLU A 119 -4.92 -2.96 6.35
CA GLU A 119 -5.25 -4.38 6.42
C GLU A 119 -6.15 -4.76 5.25
N LEU A 120 -5.62 -5.53 4.30
CA LEU A 120 -6.42 -6.12 3.22
C LEU A 120 -6.99 -7.46 3.68
N LYS A 121 -8.32 -7.55 3.76
CA LYS A 121 -9.06 -8.73 4.23
C LYS A 121 -9.54 -9.63 3.09
N LYS A 122 -10.07 -9.05 2.02
CA LYS A 122 -10.57 -9.79 0.84
C LYS A 122 -10.29 -9.01 -0.43
N LEU A 123 -9.96 -9.74 -1.49
CA LEU A 123 -9.93 -9.20 -2.85
C LEU A 123 -11.28 -9.44 -3.53
N PRO A 124 -11.69 -8.58 -4.47
CA PRO A 124 -12.83 -8.88 -5.33
C PRO A 124 -12.55 -10.16 -6.14
N ASN A 125 -13.60 -10.85 -6.56
CA ASN A 125 -13.47 -12.13 -7.26
C ASN A 125 -12.70 -11.93 -8.58
N LYS A 126 -11.83 -12.88 -8.96
CA LYS A 126 -10.95 -12.73 -10.14
C LYS A 126 -11.71 -12.48 -11.44
N ASP A 127 -12.95 -12.97 -11.54
CA ASP A 127 -13.80 -12.80 -12.72
C ASP A 127 -14.34 -11.37 -12.89
N SER A 128 -14.26 -10.50 -11.87
CA SER A 128 -14.68 -9.10 -11.95
C SER A 128 -13.54 -8.12 -12.28
N LEU A 129 -12.28 -8.55 -12.24
CA LEU A 129 -11.14 -7.78 -12.74
C LEU A 129 -11.11 -7.90 -14.27
N ARG A 130 -11.89 -7.03 -14.92
CA ARG A 130 -12.18 -7.06 -16.37
C ARG A 130 -10.96 -6.90 -17.28
N GLU A 131 -9.81 -6.50 -16.76
CA GLU A 131 -8.59 -6.30 -17.53
C GLU A 131 -7.37 -6.69 -16.70
N GLU A 132 -6.46 -7.49 -17.27
CA GLU A 132 -5.19 -7.90 -16.64
C GLU A 132 -4.35 -6.69 -16.19
N SER A 133 -4.62 -5.49 -16.73
CA SER A 133 -3.88 -4.28 -16.43
C SER A 133 -4.40 -3.46 -15.25
N ARG A 134 -5.52 -3.77 -14.58
CA ARG A 134 -6.06 -2.89 -13.52
C ARG A 134 -5.97 -3.53 -12.14
N ASP A 135 -5.42 -2.78 -11.18
CA ASP A 135 -5.33 -3.20 -9.79
C ASP A 135 -6.56 -2.72 -8.97
N PHE A 136 -6.69 -3.22 -7.74
CA PHE A 136 -7.80 -2.85 -6.85
C PHE A 136 -7.78 -1.37 -6.41
N VAL A 137 -6.61 -0.75 -6.27
CA VAL A 137 -6.47 0.68 -5.94
C VAL A 137 -6.98 1.55 -7.10
N HIS A 138 -6.68 1.17 -8.34
CA HIS A 138 -7.10 1.85 -9.54
C HIS A 138 -8.61 1.77 -9.72
N GLU A 139 -9.18 0.59 -9.51
CA GLU A 139 -10.63 0.36 -9.61
C GLU A 139 -11.43 0.99 -8.47
N ASP A 140 -10.85 1.11 -7.26
CA ASP A 140 -11.57 1.67 -6.12
C ASP A 140 -11.47 3.21 -6.03
N LEU A 141 -10.27 3.77 -6.28
CA LEU A 141 -10.00 5.18 -5.98
C LEU A 141 -10.77 6.15 -6.90
N TYR A 142 -10.74 5.93 -8.22
CA TYR A 142 -11.40 6.85 -9.15
C TYR A 142 -12.92 6.87 -9.00
N PRO A 143 -13.64 5.74 -8.92
CA PRO A 143 -15.08 5.74 -8.69
C PRO A 143 -15.49 6.36 -7.35
N ALA A 144 -14.65 6.22 -6.31
CA ALA A 144 -14.90 6.83 -5.01
C ALA A 144 -14.87 8.37 -5.05
N VAL A 145 -13.97 8.97 -5.84
CA VAL A 145 -13.80 10.44 -5.86
C VAL A 145 -14.52 11.13 -7.02
N SER A 146 -14.74 10.45 -8.14
CA SER A 146 -15.22 11.06 -9.39
C SER A 146 -16.64 11.63 -9.33
N LYS A 147 -17.45 11.18 -8.37
CA LYS A 147 -18.78 11.75 -8.10
C LYS A 147 -18.74 13.14 -7.46
N TYR A 148 -17.61 13.51 -6.86
CA TYR A 148 -17.44 14.77 -6.13
C TYR A 148 -16.43 15.70 -6.80
N LEU A 149 -15.43 15.10 -7.45
CA LEU A 149 -14.28 15.79 -7.99
C LEU A 149 -14.06 15.39 -9.45
N ASN A 150 -13.98 16.39 -10.31
CA ASN A 150 -13.62 16.21 -11.72
C ASN A 150 -12.13 15.91 -11.90
N GLU A 151 -11.30 16.41 -10.98
CA GLU A 151 -9.85 16.26 -11.03
C GLU A 151 -9.28 16.33 -9.60
N VAL A 152 -8.36 15.43 -9.28
CA VAL A 152 -7.49 15.52 -8.10
C VAL A 152 -6.06 15.64 -8.57
N ARG A 153 -5.39 16.72 -8.16
CA ARG A 153 -3.99 17.01 -8.51
C ARG A 153 -3.21 17.35 -7.25
N ILE A 154 -2.20 16.56 -6.95
CA ILE A 154 -1.35 16.73 -5.77
C ILE A 154 0.10 16.64 -6.21
N LYS A 155 0.91 17.66 -5.90
CA LYS A 155 2.32 17.66 -6.35
C LYS A 155 3.13 16.55 -5.69
N GLN A 156 2.90 16.29 -4.41
CA GLN A 156 3.62 15.27 -3.65
C GLN A 156 2.66 14.53 -2.72
N ILE A 157 2.69 13.20 -2.74
CA ILE A 157 2.00 12.36 -1.76
C ILE A 157 3.06 11.57 -1.00
N PHE A 158 3.05 11.69 0.32
CA PHE A 158 3.94 10.97 1.22
C PHE A 158 3.14 10.03 2.09
N LEU A 159 3.42 8.74 1.97
CA LEU A 159 3.02 7.73 2.92
C LEU A 159 4.26 7.41 3.75
N LYS A 160 4.25 7.75 5.04
CA LYS A 160 5.41 7.59 5.93
C LYS A 160 5.17 6.41 6.87
N ASN A 161 6.12 5.47 6.89
CA ASN A 161 6.15 4.33 7.82
C ASN A 161 4.86 3.49 7.82
N GLY A 162 4.28 3.25 6.65
CA GLY A 162 3.08 2.43 6.54
C GLY A 162 3.31 0.98 6.89
N ASN A 163 2.34 0.36 7.54
CA ASN A 163 2.32 -1.07 7.81
C ASN A 163 1.22 -1.73 6.96
N PHE A 164 1.63 -2.65 6.10
CA PHE A 164 0.73 -3.36 5.20
C PHE A 164 0.53 -4.80 5.68
N LEU A 165 -0.70 -5.12 6.05
CA LEU A 165 -1.12 -6.42 6.54
C LEU A 165 -2.00 -7.08 5.47
N LEU A 166 -1.52 -8.19 4.93
CA LEU A 166 -2.33 -9.04 4.04
C LEU A 166 -2.94 -10.15 4.88
N ASN A 167 -4.25 -10.08 5.13
CA ASN A 167 -5.01 -11.07 5.89
C ASN A 167 -6.00 -11.76 4.96
N ILE A 168 -5.47 -12.51 3.99
CA ILE A 168 -6.30 -13.21 2.99
C ILE A 168 -6.67 -14.58 3.55
N ASN A 169 -7.96 -14.77 3.83
CA ASN A 169 -8.51 -16.07 4.20
C ASN A 169 -8.43 -17.02 3.00
N LYS A 170 -7.52 -17.99 3.06
CA LYS A 170 -7.53 -19.13 2.16
C LYS A 170 -7.59 -20.39 3.03
N ASP A 171 -8.69 -21.13 2.91
CA ASP A 171 -8.89 -22.44 3.51
C ASP A 171 -8.73 -22.50 5.05
N SER A 172 -9.47 -21.64 5.76
CA SER A 172 -9.59 -21.63 7.24
C SER A 172 -8.31 -21.33 8.04
N LEU A 173 -7.20 -20.96 7.39
CA LEU A 173 -5.98 -20.47 8.04
C LEU A 173 -5.72 -19.02 7.61
N THR A 174 -5.76 -18.10 8.57
CA THR A 174 -5.34 -16.71 8.36
C THR A 174 -3.83 -16.65 8.21
N LYS A 175 -3.34 -16.38 6.99
CA LYS A 175 -1.92 -16.11 6.77
C LYS A 175 -1.68 -14.62 6.72
N THR A 176 -1.40 -14.02 7.87
CA THR A 176 -0.95 -12.62 7.94
C THR A 176 0.46 -12.51 7.37
N THR A 177 0.59 -11.85 6.22
CA THR A 177 1.91 -11.51 5.67
C THR A 177 2.21 -10.05 5.96
N HIS A 178 3.22 -9.81 6.80
CA HIS A 178 3.78 -8.49 7.07
C HIS A 178 4.88 -8.19 6.06
N LEU A 179 4.75 -7.11 5.29
CA LEU A 179 5.72 -6.72 4.26
C LEU A 179 6.86 -5.82 4.79
N GLY A 180 6.90 -5.58 6.10
CA GLY A 180 7.78 -4.59 6.73
C GLY A 180 7.12 -3.21 6.78
N TYR A 181 7.91 -2.19 7.09
CA TYR A 181 7.46 -0.80 7.06
C TYR A 181 7.74 -0.20 5.68
N VAL A 182 6.73 0.39 5.07
CA VAL A 182 6.75 0.87 3.69
C VAL A 182 6.48 2.37 3.70
N SER A 183 7.41 3.14 3.15
CA SER A 183 7.18 4.55 2.82
C SER A 183 7.08 4.73 1.31
N VAL A 184 6.09 5.50 0.86
CA VAL A 184 5.80 5.74 -0.56
C VAL A 184 5.85 7.24 -0.81
N HIS A 185 6.63 7.66 -1.80
CA HIS A 185 6.61 9.04 -2.28
C HIS A 185 6.12 9.06 -3.73
N LEU A 186 4.99 9.71 -3.96
CA LEU A 186 4.44 9.93 -5.31
C LEU A 186 4.65 11.39 -5.70
N PHE A 187 5.14 11.62 -6.92
CA PHE A 187 5.33 12.96 -7.48
C PHE A 187 4.39 13.19 -8.66
N ASP A 188 3.81 14.39 -8.69
CA ASP A 188 2.86 14.85 -9.71
C ASP A 188 1.68 13.88 -9.91
N PHE A 189 0.99 13.57 -8.81
CA PHE A 189 -0.23 12.78 -8.82
C PHE A 189 -1.36 13.51 -9.56
N LEU A 190 -1.99 12.82 -10.51
CA LEU A 190 -3.13 13.32 -11.27
C LEU A 190 -4.18 12.22 -11.46
N LEU A 191 -5.35 12.44 -10.88
CA LEU A 191 -6.51 11.56 -11.03
C LEU A 191 -7.64 12.31 -11.73
N ASN A 192 -8.04 11.81 -12.89
CA ASN A 192 -9.20 12.26 -13.67
C ASN A 192 -9.64 11.12 -14.61
N LYS A 193 -10.75 11.32 -15.34
CA LYS A 193 -11.29 10.32 -16.28
C LYS A 193 -10.26 9.81 -17.28
N GLN A 194 -9.49 10.71 -17.89
CA GLN A 194 -8.48 10.35 -18.88
C GLN A 194 -7.37 9.47 -18.29
N GLN A 195 -6.87 9.81 -17.10
CA GLN A 195 -5.83 9.01 -16.44
C GLN A 195 -6.37 7.63 -16.04
N PHE A 196 -7.60 7.57 -15.51
CA PHE A 196 -8.29 6.32 -15.20
C PHE A 196 -8.45 5.41 -16.43
N GLU A 197 -8.86 5.96 -17.58
CA GLU A 197 -9.03 5.18 -18.82
C GLU A 197 -7.70 4.76 -19.46
N SER A 198 -6.66 5.60 -19.36
CA SER A 198 -5.36 5.32 -20.01
C SER A 198 -4.51 4.27 -19.28
N ASN A 199 -4.68 4.15 -17.96
CA ASN A 199 -4.01 3.16 -17.10
C ASN A 199 -2.51 2.95 -17.37
N ASN A 200 -1.78 4.02 -17.66
CA ASN A 200 -0.37 3.99 -18.08
C ASN A 200 0.59 4.48 -16.99
N LYS A 201 0.08 4.74 -15.78
CA LYS A 201 0.84 5.26 -14.65
C LYS A 201 0.57 4.44 -13.41
N LEU A 202 1.66 4.07 -12.73
CA LEU A 202 1.59 3.47 -11.41
C LEU A 202 1.04 4.49 -10.41
N PHE A 203 -0.03 4.10 -9.71
CA PHE A 203 -0.73 4.93 -8.72
C PHE A 203 -1.03 6.36 -9.17
N TYR A 204 -1.31 6.56 -10.48
CA TYR A 204 -1.64 7.86 -11.07
C TYR A 204 -0.56 8.96 -10.91
N ALA A 205 0.70 8.57 -10.69
CA ALA A 205 1.83 9.48 -10.48
C ALA A 205 2.85 9.43 -11.62
N ASN A 206 3.62 10.51 -11.81
CA ASN A 206 4.70 10.54 -12.80
C ASN A 206 6.00 9.91 -12.28
N ASP A 207 6.26 9.99 -10.97
CA ASP A 207 7.34 9.28 -10.30
C ASP A 207 6.84 8.67 -9.01
N LEU A 208 7.27 7.45 -8.75
CA LEU A 208 7.12 6.73 -7.50
C LEU A 208 8.50 6.38 -6.94
N GLN A 209 8.65 6.62 -5.65
CA GLN A 209 9.74 6.10 -4.83
C GLN A 209 9.17 5.26 -3.70
N LEU A 210 9.75 4.08 -3.51
CA LEU A 210 9.38 3.13 -2.47
C LEU A 210 10.57 2.89 -1.56
N PHE A 211 10.35 2.95 -0.26
CA PHE A 211 11.34 2.64 0.76
C PHE A 211 10.74 1.62 1.71
N ILE A 212 11.25 0.39 1.68
CA ILE A 212 10.81 -0.69 2.56
C ILE A 212 11.91 -0.98 3.57
N THR A 213 11.57 -1.11 4.84
CA THR A 213 12.50 -1.55 5.89
C THR A 213 11.98 -2.80 6.58
N ASP A 214 12.90 -3.67 7.03
CA ASP A 214 12.58 -4.97 7.65
C ASP A 214 11.72 -5.87 6.73
N TYR A 215 12.13 -5.97 5.47
CA TYR A 215 11.44 -6.80 4.49
C TYR A 215 11.69 -8.28 4.78
N LYS A 216 10.63 -9.09 4.84
CA LYS A 216 10.72 -10.54 5.01
C LYS A 216 9.56 -11.25 4.31
N VAL A 217 9.88 -12.21 3.46
CA VAL A 217 8.86 -13.03 2.76
C VAL A 217 9.28 -14.49 2.69
N SER A 218 8.36 -15.40 3.01
CA SER A 218 8.57 -16.83 2.81
C SER A 218 8.41 -17.19 1.33
N LEU A 219 9.33 -18.00 0.81
CA LEU A 219 9.26 -18.48 -0.56
C LEU A 219 8.18 -19.55 -0.72
N SER A 220 7.69 -19.71 -1.95
CA SER A 220 6.69 -20.73 -2.30
C SER A 220 7.18 -22.17 -2.10
N ASP A 221 8.49 -22.36 -1.95
CA ASP A 221 9.09 -23.65 -1.63
C ASP A 221 8.83 -24.14 -0.20
N LYS A 222 8.21 -23.29 0.64
CA LYS A 222 7.85 -23.55 2.06
C LYS A 222 9.03 -23.81 2.99
N ILE A 223 10.26 -23.70 2.53
CA ILE A 223 11.44 -23.99 3.35
C ILE A 223 12.37 -22.79 3.51
N HIS A 224 12.35 -21.82 2.60
CA HIS A 224 13.16 -20.61 2.70
C HIS A 224 12.31 -19.35 2.95
N PHE A 225 12.97 -18.33 3.48
CA PHE A 225 12.51 -16.95 3.36
C PHE A 225 13.62 -16.07 2.79
N ILE A 226 13.21 -14.99 2.13
CA ILE A 226 14.07 -13.87 1.75
C ILE A 226 13.86 -12.76 2.77
N LYS A 227 14.94 -12.07 3.12
CA LYS A 227 14.91 -10.83 3.89
C LYS A 227 15.83 -9.78 3.32
N ALA A 228 15.54 -8.52 3.60
CA ALA A 228 16.42 -7.38 3.36
C ALA A 228 16.18 -6.31 4.43
N ASP A 229 17.25 -5.66 4.89
CA ASP A 229 17.10 -4.61 5.91
C ASP A 229 16.43 -3.38 5.30
N THR A 230 16.81 -3.02 4.07
CA THR A 230 16.19 -1.94 3.30
C THR A 230 16.04 -2.30 1.84
N ILE A 231 14.93 -1.91 1.22
CA ILE A 231 14.72 -1.94 -0.24
C ILE A 231 14.29 -0.54 -0.68
N GLU A 232 15.03 0.04 -1.61
CA GLU A 232 14.77 1.34 -2.20
C GLU A 232 14.45 1.16 -3.69
N ILE A 233 13.33 1.70 -4.17
CA ILE A 233 12.89 1.59 -5.56
C ILE A 233 12.56 2.98 -6.09
N SER A 234 12.98 3.29 -7.32
CA SER A 234 12.64 4.53 -8.00
C SER A 234 12.24 4.25 -9.45
N THR A 235 11.05 4.73 -9.82
CA THR A 235 10.55 4.59 -11.20
C THR A 235 11.28 5.52 -12.16
N LYS A 236 11.52 6.78 -11.75
CA LYS A 236 12.25 7.77 -12.55
C LYS A 236 13.67 7.35 -12.91
N SER A 237 14.37 6.66 -12.02
CA SER A 237 15.74 6.19 -12.27
C SER A 237 15.81 4.72 -12.69
N SER A 238 14.67 4.02 -12.75
CA SER A 238 14.55 2.58 -13.05
C SER A 238 15.57 1.74 -12.27
N LYS A 239 15.67 2.01 -10.96
CA LYS A 239 16.63 1.39 -10.04
C LYS A 239 15.95 0.77 -8.84
N LEU A 240 16.46 -0.41 -8.45
CA LEU A 240 16.17 -1.03 -7.16
C LEU A 240 17.50 -1.25 -6.44
N VAL A 241 17.55 -0.91 -5.16
CA VAL A 241 18.70 -1.18 -4.28
C VAL A 241 18.20 -1.88 -3.03
N ALA A 242 18.64 -3.11 -2.80
CA ALA A 242 18.37 -3.85 -1.58
C ALA A 242 19.67 -4.02 -0.78
N LYS A 243 19.64 -3.71 0.53
CA LYS A 243 20.79 -3.81 1.43
C LYS A 243 20.60 -4.96 2.42
N ASN A 244 21.70 -5.61 2.79
CA ASN A 244 21.78 -6.74 3.72
C ASN A 244 20.78 -7.84 3.37
N VAL A 245 20.79 -8.26 2.10
CA VAL A 245 19.88 -9.27 1.58
C VAL A 245 20.32 -10.65 2.07
N GLY A 246 19.35 -11.46 2.50
CA GLY A 246 19.59 -12.85 2.88
C GLY A 246 18.47 -13.78 2.46
N MET A 247 18.83 -15.00 2.05
CA MET A 247 17.91 -16.11 1.86
C MET A 247 18.38 -17.27 2.73
N GLN A 248 17.50 -17.80 3.58
CA GLN A 248 17.85 -18.90 4.48
C GLN A 248 16.60 -19.71 4.86
N PRO A 249 16.78 -20.91 5.43
CA PRO A 249 15.64 -21.71 5.89
C PRO A 249 14.73 -20.97 6.89
N ILE A 250 13.42 -21.19 6.80
CA ILE A 250 12.39 -20.57 7.66
C ILE A 250 12.58 -20.90 9.14
N ASN A 251 13.16 -22.05 9.44
CA ASN A 251 13.48 -22.48 10.79
C ASN A 251 14.93 -23.00 10.82
N LYS A 252 15.63 -22.69 11.90
CA LYS A 252 17.03 -23.09 12.14
C LYS A 252 17.17 -24.31 13.04
N SER A 253 16.07 -24.85 13.57
CA SER A 253 16.10 -26.03 14.44
C SER A 253 16.65 -27.23 13.68
N ASN A 254 17.43 -28.07 14.37
CA ASN A 254 17.97 -29.29 13.77
C ASN A 254 16.85 -30.21 13.28
N GLU A 255 15.74 -30.31 14.00
CA GLU A 255 14.56 -31.07 13.60
C GLU A 255 14.04 -30.62 12.22
N PHE A 256 13.81 -29.32 12.03
CA PHE A 256 13.36 -28.79 10.74
C PHE A 256 14.40 -28.96 9.65
N LEU A 257 15.67 -28.64 9.94
CA LEU A 257 16.73 -28.79 8.95
C LEU A 257 16.97 -30.26 8.56
N ASN A 258 16.65 -31.21 9.43
CA ASN A 258 16.72 -32.64 9.16
C ASN A 258 15.49 -33.16 8.40
N SER A 259 14.33 -32.54 8.56
CA SER A 259 13.12 -32.89 7.81
C SER A 259 13.17 -32.44 6.34
N ILE A 260 14.02 -31.46 6.00
CA ILE A 260 14.27 -31.09 4.61
C ILE A 260 15.03 -32.24 3.91
N ASP A 261 14.36 -32.90 2.96
CA ASP A 261 14.82 -34.07 2.20
C ASP A 261 15.55 -33.73 0.89
N ARG A 262 15.82 -32.44 0.66
CA ARG A 262 16.43 -31.88 -0.54
C ARG A 262 17.50 -30.86 -0.20
N ASN A 263 18.34 -30.53 -1.18
CA ASN A 263 19.35 -29.50 -1.01
C ASN A 263 18.69 -28.15 -0.69
N TYR A 264 19.34 -27.37 0.16
CA TYR A 264 18.88 -26.03 0.50
C TYR A 264 20.04 -25.05 0.55
N PHE A 265 19.73 -23.76 0.46
CA PHE A 265 20.71 -22.70 0.27
C PHE A 265 20.64 -21.69 1.41
N LYS A 266 21.81 -21.16 1.76
CA LYS A 266 21.93 -19.94 2.55
C LYS A 266 22.70 -18.94 1.71
N ILE A 267 22.04 -17.84 1.35
CA ILE A 267 22.62 -16.76 0.54
C ILE A 267 22.63 -15.50 1.39
N SER A 268 23.71 -14.73 1.32
CA SER A 268 23.76 -13.39 1.89
C SER A 268 24.53 -12.45 0.97
N ALA A 269 24.05 -11.24 0.78
CA ALA A 269 24.73 -10.20 0.01
C ALA A 269 24.56 -8.84 0.69
N PRO A 270 25.65 -8.09 0.96
CA PRO A 270 25.57 -6.74 1.50
C PRO A 270 24.70 -5.79 0.66
N VAL A 271 24.80 -5.85 -0.68
CA VAL A 271 23.98 -5.02 -1.56
C VAL A 271 23.65 -5.75 -2.86
N ILE A 272 22.38 -5.70 -3.26
CA ILE A 272 21.90 -6.06 -4.60
C ILE A 272 21.38 -4.79 -5.27
N ARG A 273 21.82 -4.54 -6.51
CA ARG A 273 21.35 -3.41 -7.33
C ARG A 273 20.78 -3.93 -8.65
N LEU A 274 19.56 -3.53 -8.96
CA LEU A 274 18.94 -3.74 -10.27
C LEU A 274 18.89 -2.39 -10.99
N ARG A 275 19.21 -2.39 -12.28
CA ARG A 275 19.07 -1.21 -13.15
C ARG A 275 18.31 -1.59 -14.42
N ASN A 276 17.70 -0.58 -15.04
CA ASN A 276 16.92 -0.72 -16.26
C ASN A 276 15.82 -1.79 -16.08
N PHE A 277 15.07 -1.69 -14.99
CA PHE A 277 13.94 -2.56 -14.72
C PHE A 277 12.63 -1.81 -14.91
N ASN A 278 11.62 -2.46 -15.51
CA ASN A 278 10.30 -1.86 -15.73
C ASN A 278 9.32 -2.28 -14.63
N ILE A 279 9.11 -1.40 -13.65
CA ILE A 279 8.18 -1.66 -12.55
C ILE A 279 6.71 -1.70 -12.99
N HIS A 280 6.36 -1.00 -14.06
CA HIS A 280 4.99 -0.93 -14.56
C HIS A 280 4.59 -2.28 -15.15
N GLU A 281 5.47 -2.90 -15.94
CA GLU A 281 5.27 -4.26 -16.45
C GLU A 281 5.25 -5.29 -15.32
N LEU A 282 6.13 -5.17 -14.32
CA LEU A 282 6.14 -6.07 -13.17
C LEU A 282 4.81 -6.01 -12.41
N TYR A 283 4.33 -4.80 -12.13
CA TYR A 283 3.15 -4.61 -11.31
C TYR A 283 1.85 -5.02 -12.01
N PHE A 284 1.67 -4.64 -13.28
CA PHE A 284 0.42 -4.91 -14.00
C PHE A 284 0.44 -6.21 -14.79
N LYS A 285 1.58 -6.66 -15.29
CA LYS A 285 1.67 -7.86 -16.17
C LYS A 285 2.37 -9.03 -15.51
N ASN A 286 2.85 -8.86 -14.28
CA ASN A 286 3.70 -9.84 -13.59
C ASN A 286 4.92 -10.26 -14.43
N ASP A 287 5.38 -9.37 -15.33
CA ASP A 287 6.52 -9.57 -16.23
C ASP A 287 7.70 -8.73 -15.73
N ILE A 288 8.84 -9.37 -15.50
CA ILE A 288 10.04 -8.73 -14.99
C ILE A 288 11.16 -8.77 -16.01
N LYS A 289 11.47 -7.61 -16.57
CA LYS A 289 12.65 -7.39 -17.41
C LYS A 289 13.68 -6.58 -16.63
N ILE A 290 14.88 -7.12 -16.47
CA ILE A 290 15.98 -6.46 -15.76
C ILE A 290 17.17 -6.38 -16.70
N GLY A 291 17.62 -5.16 -17.01
CA GLY A 291 18.79 -4.96 -17.86
C GLY A 291 20.12 -5.27 -17.18
N GLN A 292 20.25 -4.97 -15.88
CA GLN A 292 21.49 -5.24 -15.13
C GLN A 292 21.21 -5.66 -13.69
N ILE A 293 21.90 -6.70 -13.23
CA ILE A 293 21.93 -7.17 -11.85
C ILE A 293 23.37 -7.11 -11.34
N ASN A 294 23.60 -6.32 -10.28
CA ASN A 294 24.89 -6.25 -9.60
C ASN A 294 24.73 -6.73 -8.15
N ILE A 295 25.44 -7.80 -7.80
CA ILE A 295 25.43 -8.37 -6.45
C ILE A 295 26.82 -8.17 -5.85
N SER A 296 26.90 -7.40 -4.77
CA SER A 296 28.18 -7.09 -4.11
C SER A 296 28.54 -8.20 -3.13
N SER A 297 29.71 -8.81 -3.29
CA SER A 297 30.30 -9.81 -2.38
C SER A 297 29.30 -10.86 -1.84
N PRO A 298 28.59 -11.61 -2.70
CA PRO A 298 27.66 -12.63 -2.23
C PRO A 298 28.40 -13.79 -1.57
N VAL A 299 27.82 -14.31 -0.50
CA VAL A 299 28.22 -15.58 0.12
C VAL A 299 27.09 -16.57 -0.11
N VAL A 300 27.40 -17.69 -0.75
CA VAL A 300 26.46 -18.78 -1.02
C VAL A 300 26.96 -20.04 -0.32
N LYS A 301 26.12 -20.61 0.54
CA LYS A 301 26.35 -21.91 1.18
C LYS A 301 25.28 -22.89 0.71
N VAL A 302 25.71 -24.01 0.16
CA VAL A 302 24.84 -25.12 -0.26
C VAL A 302 24.91 -26.21 0.80
N VAL A 303 23.76 -26.68 1.27
CA VAL A 303 23.68 -27.84 2.14
C VAL A 303 23.12 -29.00 1.34
N ASN A 304 23.97 -29.98 1.04
CA ASN A 304 23.59 -31.16 0.29
C ASN A 304 22.92 -32.20 1.22
N LYS A 305 21.71 -32.62 0.87
CA LYS A 305 21.01 -33.73 1.50
C LYS A 305 21.10 -34.93 0.57
N LEU A 306 22.18 -35.71 0.71
CA LEU A 306 22.31 -36.97 -0.01
C LEU A 306 21.28 -37.96 0.55
N LYS A 307 20.42 -38.52 -0.31
CA LYS A 307 19.61 -39.69 0.06
C LYS A 307 20.58 -40.84 0.27
N ALA A 308 20.63 -41.40 1.48
CA ALA A 308 21.33 -42.67 1.71
C ALA A 308 20.71 -43.72 0.78
N SER A 309 21.49 -44.19 -0.19
CA SER A 309 21.12 -45.34 -1.01
C SER A 309 20.81 -46.49 -0.05
N LYS A 310 19.60 -47.05 -0.11
CA LYS A 310 19.29 -48.30 0.59
C LYS A 310 20.21 -49.37 0.02
N THR A 311 21.28 -49.70 0.74
CA THR A 311 22.10 -50.87 0.45
C THR A 311 21.16 -52.08 0.46
N LYS A 312 20.84 -52.62 -0.73
CA LYS A 312 20.22 -53.93 -0.85
C LYS A 312 21.18 -54.89 -0.13
N LYS A 313 20.78 -55.39 1.05
CA LYS A 313 21.40 -56.58 1.63
C LYS A 313 21.11 -57.72 0.65
N THR A 314 22.10 -58.10 -0.14
CA THR A 314 22.12 -59.38 -0.83
C THR A 314 22.21 -60.43 0.26
N HIS A 315 21.10 -61.12 0.55
CA HIS A 315 21.16 -62.38 1.29
C HIS A 315 21.85 -63.39 0.36
N VAL A 316 23.01 -63.89 0.80
CA VAL A 316 23.62 -65.11 0.28
C VAL A 316 23.16 -66.25 1.17
#